data_AF-A0A239PUE5-F1
#
_entry.id   AF-A0A239PUE5-F1
#
_cell.length_a   1.000
_cell.length_b   1.000
_cell.length_c   1.000
_cell.angle_alpha   90.00
_cell.angle_beta   90.00
_cell.angle_gamma   90.00
#
_symmetry.space_group_name_H-M   'P 1'
#
loop_
_entity.id
_entity.type
_entity.pdbx_description
1 polymer ?
#
loop_
_entity_poly.entity_id
_entity_poly.type
_entity_poly.pdbx_seq_one_letter_code
_entity_poly.pdbx_strand_id
1 'polypeptide(L)'
;MSLPVLSQGRLRASRDAKISAAKQAEIAWRAAVMDAVEEVEVAQSNLTRYRQRASLLNKAAADYGHALSLAQENYRNGAITLLDLLETDRNTASARIAAASAANDAAQAWAQLKLATGAGAAATVEKAAEETAQEAG
;
A
#
# COMPACT_ATOMS: atom_id res chain seq x y z
N MET A 1 -12.72 56.67 -24.30
CA MET A 1 -13.39 55.55 -23.61
C MET A 1 -14.37 54.89 -24.56
N SER A 2 -14.21 53.61 -24.88
CA SER A 2 -15.16 52.85 -25.71
C SER A 2 -15.91 51.85 -24.83
N LEU A 3 -17.23 51.98 -24.77
CA LEU A 3 -18.11 51.03 -24.08
C LEU A 3 -18.62 50.04 -25.13
N PRO A 4 -18.29 48.74 -25.05
CA PRO A 4 -18.54 47.85 -26.17
C PRO A 4 -19.94 47.22 -26.00
N VAL A 5 -20.98 48.05 -26.19
CA VAL A 5 -22.41 47.70 -26.05
C VAL A 5 -22.80 46.50 -26.93
N LEU A 6 -22.26 46.39 -28.14
CA LEU A 6 -22.53 45.29 -29.07
C LEU A 6 -21.79 43.98 -28.71
N SER A 7 -20.79 44.02 -27.81
CA SER A 7 -20.00 42.85 -27.42
C SER A 7 -20.48 42.17 -26.14
N GLN A 8 -21.56 42.68 -25.55
CA GLN A 8 -22.04 42.29 -24.22
C GLN A 8 -22.42 40.80 -24.15
N GLY A 9 -22.93 40.22 -25.24
CA GLY A 9 -23.17 38.78 -25.35
C GLY A 9 -21.90 37.93 -25.29
N ARG A 10 -20.84 38.34 -26.02
CA ARG A 10 -19.53 37.65 -26.02
C ARG A 10 -18.84 37.75 -24.65
N LEU A 11 -18.92 38.91 -23.99
CA LEU A 11 -18.36 39.09 -22.65
C LEU A 11 -19.09 38.23 -21.61
N ARG A 12 -20.43 38.13 -21.70
CA ARG A 12 -21.23 37.23 -20.85
C ARG A 12 -20.86 35.76 -21.10
N ALA A 13 -20.81 35.32 -22.35
CA ALA A 13 -20.43 33.96 -22.71
C ALA A 13 -19.01 33.60 -22.22
N SER A 14 -18.04 34.52 -22.36
CA SER A 14 -16.68 34.31 -21.84
C SER A 14 -16.64 34.20 -20.32
N ARG A 15 -17.39 35.06 -19.61
CA ARG A 15 -17.55 35.01 -18.16
C ARG A 15 -18.18 33.69 -17.72
N ASP A 16 -19.23 33.25 -18.40
CA ASP A 16 -19.94 32.01 -18.08
C ASP A 16 -19.06 30.77 -18.35
N ALA A 17 -18.23 30.80 -19.40
CA ALA A 17 -17.22 29.78 -19.66
C ALA A 17 -16.14 29.74 -18.55
N LYS A 18 -15.67 30.90 -18.07
CA LYS A 18 -14.71 30.97 -16.95
C LYS A 18 -15.31 30.47 -15.63
N ILE A 19 -16.57 30.80 -15.35
CA ILE A 19 -17.29 30.26 -14.17
C ILE A 19 -17.41 28.73 -14.28
N SER A 20 -17.76 28.22 -15.46
CA SER A 20 -17.89 26.78 -15.68
C SER A 20 -16.56 26.06 -15.50
N ALA A 21 -15.46 26.62 -16.01
CA ALA A 21 -14.11 26.09 -15.80
C ALA A 21 -13.71 26.08 -14.31
N ALA A 22 -14.02 27.14 -13.57
CA ALA A 22 -13.77 27.18 -12.12
C ALA A 22 -14.55 26.09 -11.36
N LYS A 23 -15.82 25.86 -11.73
CA LYS A 23 -16.64 24.76 -11.16
C LYS A 23 -16.05 23.39 -11.46
N GLN A 24 -15.57 23.18 -12.69
CA GLN A 24 -14.91 21.92 -13.06
C GLN A 24 -13.63 21.70 -12.23
N ALA A 25 -12.82 22.74 -12.04
CA ALA A 25 -11.63 22.66 -11.19
C ALA A 25 -11.98 22.36 -9.72
N GLU A 26 -13.04 22.95 -9.18
CA GLU A 26 -13.53 22.64 -7.83
C GLU A 26 -13.96 21.17 -7.71
N ILE A 27 -14.72 20.65 -8.68
CA ILE A 27 -15.15 19.25 -8.71
C ILE A 27 -13.93 18.31 -8.78
N ALA A 28 -12.98 18.62 -9.65
CA ALA A 28 -11.76 17.82 -9.80
C ALA A 28 -10.93 17.81 -8.50
N TRP A 29 -10.80 18.96 -7.83
CA TRP A 29 -10.14 19.03 -6.54
C TRP A 29 -10.86 18.22 -5.46
N ARG A 30 -12.20 18.33 -5.37
CA ARG A 30 -13.00 17.53 -4.42
C ARG A 30 -12.85 16.04 -4.67
N ALA A 31 -12.85 15.61 -5.93
CA ALA A 31 -12.63 14.22 -6.30
C ALA A 31 -11.24 13.74 -5.86
N ALA A 32 -10.18 14.48 -6.17
CA ALA A 32 -8.82 14.14 -5.78
C ALA A 32 -8.64 14.01 -4.25
N VAL A 33 -9.34 14.84 -3.46
CA VAL A 33 -9.34 14.72 -1.99
C VAL A 33 -10.03 13.45 -1.53
N MET A 34 -11.18 13.09 -2.12
CA MET A 34 -11.89 11.86 -1.75
C MET A 34 -11.11 10.61 -2.13
N ASP A 35 -10.50 10.60 -3.32
CA ASP A 35 -9.65 9.50 -3.80
C ASP A 35 -8.46 9.28 -2.85
N ALA A 36 -7.82 10.37 -2.40
CA ALA A 36 -6.71 10.29 -1.46
C ALA A 36 -7.13 9.73 -0.09
N VAL A 37 -8.32 10.09 0.41
CA VAL A 37 -8.86 9.53 1.66
C VAL A 37 -9.13 8.04 1.51
N GLU A 38 -9.77 7.64 0.41
CA GLU A 38 -10.05 6.23 0.11
C GLU A 38 -8.75 5.41 0.05
N GLU A 39 -7.72 5.91 -0.63
CA GLU A 39 -6.43 5.21 -0.75
C GLU A 39 -5.79 4.96 0.64
N VAL A 40 -5.83 5.96 1.52
CA VAL A 40 -5.31 5.83 2.90
C VAL A 40 -6.12 4.82 3.71
N GLU A 41 -7.46 4.85 3.61
CA GLU A 41 -8.34 3.91 4.32
C GLU A 41 -8.11 2.47 3.86
N VAL A 42 -7.99 2.26 2.54
CA VAL A 42 -7.67 0.95 1.96
C VAL A 42 -6.29 0.48 2.44
N ALA A 43 -5.26 1.34 2.37
CA ALA A 43 -3.91 0.99 2.81
C ALA A 43 -3.84 0.66 4.31
N GLN A 44 -4.56 1.41 5.16
CA GLN A 44 -4.63 1.15 6.60
C GLN A 44 -5.35 -0.18 6.91
N SER A 45 -6.47 -0.45 6.24
CA SER A 45 -7.22 -1.71 6.37
C SER A 45 -6.34 -2.91 5.98
N ASN A 46 -5.65 -2.80 4.84
CA ASN A 46 -4.73 -3.82 4.35
C ASN A 46 -3.59 -4.07 5.34
N LEU A 47 -2.90 -3.02 5.81
CA LEU A 47 -1.81 -3.15 6.78
C LEU A 47 -2.26 -3.87 8.06
N THR A 48 -3.44 -3.54 8.56
CA THR A 48 -4.01 -4.19 9.76
C THR A 48 -4.21 -5.69 9.53
N ARG A 49 -4.79 -6.07 8.38
CA ARG A 49 -5.01 -7.47 8.00
C ARG A 49 -3.70 -8.24 7.83
N TYR A 50 -2.71 -7.66 7.14
CA TYR A 50 -1.42 -8.32 6.91
C TYR A 50 -0.61 -8.48 8.19
N ARG A 51 -0.64 -7.50 9.11
CA ARG A 51 -0.01 -7.65 10.44
C ARG A 51 -0.65 -8.77 11.25
N GLN A 52 -1.99 -8.86 11.24
CA GLN A 52 -2.68 -9.96 11.90
C GLN A 52 -2.29 -11.31 11.30
N ARG A 53 -2.25 -11.41 9.97
CA ARG A 53 -1.82 -12.63 9.27
C ARG A 53 -0.38 -13.01 9.61
N ALA A 54 0.55 -12.05 9.63
CA ALA A 54 1.93 -12.28 10.01
C ALA A 54 2.05 -12.80 11.46
N SER A 55 1.28 -12.23 12.39
CA SER A 55 1.25 -12.70 13.78
C SER A 55 0.77 -14.16 13.89
N LEU A 56 -0.30 -14.51 13.18
CA LEU A 56 -0.85 -15.87 13.18
C LEU A 56 0.10 -16.88 12.57
N LEU A 57 0.74 -16.55 11.44
CA LEU A 57 1.69 -17.45 10.79
C LEU A 57 2.98 -17.59 11.57
N ASN A 58 3.42 -16.55 12.28
CA ASN A 58 4.55 -16.66 13.20
C ASN A 58 4.25 -17.61 14.37
N LYS A 59 3.02 -17.57 14.91
CA LYS A 59 2.57 -18.55 15.92
C LYS A 59 2.58 -19.97 15.36
N ALA A 60 2.01 -20.15 14.17
CA ALA A 60 2.02 -21.46 13.50
C ALA A 60 3.46 -21.98 13.32
N ALA A 61 4.40 -21.15 12.87
CA ALA A 61 5.81 -21.53 12.73
C ALA A 61 6.46 -21.93 14.06
N ALA A 62 6.09 -21.28 15.17
CA ALA A 62 6.53 -21.67 16.51
C ALA A 62 5.94 -23.03 16.91
N ASP A 63 4.64 -23.25 16.68
CA ASP A 63 3.95 -24.51 17.00
C ASP A 63 4.54 -25.69 16.22
N TYR A 64 4.81 -25.51 14.93
CA TYR A 64 5.53 -26.53 14.14
C TYR A 64 6.96 -26.76 14.66
N GLY A 65 7.65 -25.70 15.11
CA GLY A 65 8.95 -25.82 15.77
C GLY A 65 8.90 -26.66 17.06
N HIS A 66 7.85 -26.50 17.86
CA HIS A 66 7.60 -27.36 19.03
C HIS A 66 7.32 -28.81 18.61
N ALA A 67 6.47 -29.01 17.60
CA ALA A 67 6.18 -30.35 17.07
C ALA A 67 7.45 -31.05 16.57
N LEU A 68 8.36 -30.33 15.89
CA LEU A 68 9.63 -30.87 15.45
C LEU A 68 10.52 -31.31 16.63
N SER A 69 10.57 -30.52 17.71
CA SER A 69 11.31 -30.90 18.92
C SER A 69 10.78 -32.22 19.51
N LEU A 70 9.46 -32.37 19.59
CA LEU A 70 8.83 -33.61 20.07
C LEU A 70 9.09 -34.78 19.10
N ALA A 71 9.02 -34.56 17.80
CA ALA A 71 9.32 -35.57 16.79
C ALA A 71 10.77 -36.06 16.89
N GLN A 72 11.72 -35.15 17.13
CA GLN A 72 13.13 -35.51 17.33
C GLN A 72 13.33 -36.40 18.57
N GLU A 73 12.63 -36.10 19.67
CA GLU A 73 12.66 -36.92 20.88
C GLU A 73 12.04 -38.30 20.63
N ASN A 74 10.85 -38.34 20.04
CA ASN A 74 10.16 -39.59 19.71
C ASN A 74 10.97 -40.47 18.74
N TYR A 75 11.66 -39.87 17.77
CA TYR A 75 12.53 -40.61 16.85
C TYR A 75 13.71 -41.25 17.58
N ARG A 76 14.38 -40.51 18.48
CA ARG A 76 15.48 -41.06 19.30
C ARG A 76 15.00 -42.20 20.21
N ASN A 77 13.77 -42.12 20.67
CA ASN A 77 13.13 -43.15 21.49
C ASN A 77 12.56 -44.32 20.67
N GLY A 78 12.68 -44.28 19.33
CA GLY A 78 12.17 -45.32 18.44
C GLY A 78 10.65 -45.34 18.27
N ALA A 79 9.93 -44.31 18.72
CA ALA A 79 8.47 -44.22 18.71
C ALA A 79 7.90 -43.77 17.34
N ILE A 80 8.72 -43.12 16.50
CA ILE A 80 8.36 -42.74 15.13
C ILE A 80 9.48 -43.12 14.16
N THR A 81 9.16 -43.15 12.86
CA THR A 81 10.17 -43.43 11.83
C THR A 81 10.97 -42.18 11.46
N LEU A 82 12.11 -42.37 10.76
CA LEU A 82 12.86 -41.26 10.18
C LEU A 82 12.02 -40.47 9.15
N LEU A 83 11.13 -41.16 8.44
CA LEU A 83 10.27 -40.51 7.44
C LEU A 83 9.29 -39.53 8.10
N ASP A 84 8.69 -39.92 9.23
CA ASP A 84 7.78 -39.05 9.99
C ASP A 84 8.51 -37.81 10.55
N LEU A 85 9.76 -37.98 10.98
CA LEU A 85 10.62 -36.88 11.41
C LEU A 85 10.91 -35.91 10.26
N LEU A 86 11.30 -36.42 9.09
CA LEU A 86 11.61 -35.60 7.90
C LEU A 86 10.37 -34.86 7.39
N GLU A 87 9.20 -35.49 7.44
CA GLU A 87 7.94 -34.81 7.09
C GLU A 87 7.61 -33.69 8.08
N THR A 88 7.83 -33.91 9.39
CA THR A 88 7.67 -32.86 10.40
C THR A 88 8.65 -31.70 10.19
N ASP A 89 9.90 -31.99 9.84
CA ASP A 89 10.92 -30.98 9.51
C ASP A 89 10.52 -30.17 8.27
N ARG A 90 10.07 -30.84 7.21
CA ARG A 90 9.55 -30.19 5.99
C ARG A 90 8.36 -29.28 6.27
N ASN A 91 7.42 -29.73 7.09
CA ASN A 91 6.26 -28.93 7.50
C ASN A 91 6.69 -27.70 8.33
N THR A 92 7.67 -27.87 9.21
CA THR A 92 8.26 -26.77 9.98
C THR A 92 8.95 -25.74 9.08
N ALA A 93 9.74 -26.19 8.12
CA ALA A 93 10.38 -25.31 7.14
C ALA A 93 9.34 -24.54 6.32
N SER A 94 8.29 -25.22 5.85
CA SER A 94 7.19 -24.62 5.09
C SER A 94 6.46 -23.56 5.90
N ALA A 95 6.17 -23.82 7.18
CA ALA A 95 5.54 -22.86 8.08
C ALA A 95 6.41 -21.61 8.33
N ARG A 96 7.73 -21.79 8.49
CA ARG A 96 8.68 -20.67 8.63
C ARG A 96 8.74 -19.80 7.38
N ILE A 97 8.75 -20.42 6.19
CA ILE A 97 8.69 -19.68 4.92
C ILE A 97 7.39 -18.88 4.82
N ALA A 98 6.25 -19.48 5.18
CA ALA A 98 4.97 -18.78 5.17
C ALA A 98 4.95 -17.59 6.15
N ALA A 99 5.53 -17.74 7.34
CA ALA A 99 5.67 -16.66 8.31
C ALA A 99 6.55 -15.52 7.79
N ALA A 100 7.69 -15.84 7.18
CA ALA A 100 8.59 -14.86 6.57
C ALA A 100 7.91 -14.10 5.42
N SER A 101 7.20 -14.81 4.54
CA SER A 101 6.42 -14.20 3.46
C SER A 101 5.37 -13.23 4.01
N ALA A 102 4.62 -13.64 5.04
CA ALA A 102 3.60 -12.79 5.62
C ALA A 102 4.17 -11.56 6.33
N ALA A 103 5.36 -11.66 6.93
CA ALA A 103 6.09 -10.52 7.47
C ALA A 103 6.49 -9.54 6.35
N ASN A 104 6.92 -10.05 5.20
CA ASN A 104 7.22 -9.23 4.02
C ASN A 104 5.97 -8.52 3.50
N ASP A 105 4.84 -9.23 3.37
CA ASP A 105 3.55 -8.63 2.95
C ASP A 105 3.14 -7.48 3.88
N ALA A 106 3.29 -7.65 5.19
CA ALA A 106 2.99 -6.59 6.17
C ALA A 106 3.93 -5.38 6.03
N ALA A 107 5.21 -5.60 5.70
CA ALA A 107 6.17 -4.52 5.46
C ALA A 107 5.84 -3.75 4.17
N GLN A 108 5.46 -4.45 3.10
CA GLN A 108 5.01 -3.84 1.85
C GLN A 108 3.74 -3.00 2.07
N ALA A 109 2.75 -3.54 2.80
CA ALA A 109 1.54 -2.80 3.14
C ALA A 109 1.82 -1.54 3.96
N TRP A 110 2.85 -1.57 4.82
CA TRP A 110 3.27 -0.39 5.57
C TRP A 110 3.89 0.67 4.64
N ALA A 111 4.72 0.26 3.69
CA ALA A 111 5.28 1.16 2.68
C ALA A 111 4.16 1.80 1.83
N GLN A 112 3.15 1.02 1.43
CA GLN A 112 2.00 1.54 0.69
C GLN A 112 1.21 2.58 1.49
N LEU A 113 0.96 2.35 2.78
CA LEU A 113 0.33 3.35 3.63
C LEU A 113 1.17 4.65 3.70
N LYS A 114 2.51 4.55 3.77
CA LYS A 114 3.36 5.73 3.74
C LYS A 114 3.21 6.52 2.44
N LEU A 115 3.19 5.84 1.30
CA LEU A 115 2.97 6.47 0.00
C LEU A 115 1.61 7.17 -0.06
N ALA A 116 0.52 6.48 0.33
CA ALA A 116 -0.84 7.02 0.33
C ALA A 116 -0.98 8.27 1.24
N THR A 117 -0.26 8.31 2.36
CA THR A 117 -0.24 9.50 3.24
C THR A 117 0.59 10.68 2.70
N GLY A 118 1.13 10.58 1.49
CA GLY A 118 1.87 11.65 0.82
C GLY A 118 3.39 11.60 1.00
N ALA A 119 3.96 10.55 1.61
CA ALA A 119 5.43 10.43 1.70
C ALA A 119 6.10 10.30 0.31
N GLY A 120 5.37 9.86 -0.72
CA GLY A 120 5.83 9.82 -2.11
C GLY A 120 5.69 11.16 -2.86
N ALA A 121 4.85 12.08 -2.40
CA ALA A 121 4.60 13.35 -3.09
C ALA A 121 5.77 14.34 -2.96
N ALA A 122 6.55 14.28 -1.87
CA ALA A 122 7.75 15.09 -1.73
C ALA A 122 8.80 14.72 -2.79
N ALA A 123 8.96 13.42 -3.10
CA ALA A 123 9.93 12.94 -4.07
C ALA A 123 9.55 13.29 -5.52
N THR A 124 8.26 13.33 -5.85
CA THR A 124 7.79 13.71 -7.20
C THR A 124 7.84 15.22 -7.43
N VAL A 125 7.58 16.03 -6.41
CA VAL A 125 7.72 17.49 -6.47
C VAL A 125 9.18 17.89 -6.67
N GLU A 126 10.12 17.21 -6.00
CA GLU A 126 11.56 17.44 -6.17
C GLU A 126 12.04 17.07 -7.58
N LYS A 127 11.62 15.91 -8.11
CA LYS A 127 11.96 15.50 -9.47
C LYS A 127 11.38 16.43 -10.56
N ALA A 128 10.16 16.93 -10.37
CA ALA A 128 9.56 17.91 -11.28
C ALA A 128 10.27 19.28 -11.22
N ALA A 129 10.79 19.68 -10.06
CA ALA A 129 11.60 20.88 -9.91
C ALA A 129 12.97 20.75 -10.59
N GLU A 130 13.59 19.56 -10.54
CA GLU A 130 14.85 19.28 -11.25
C GLU A 130 14.67 19.28 -12.78
N GLU A 131 13.61 18.66 -13.30
CA GLU A 131 13.33 18.61 -14.74
C GLU A 131 13.05 20.01 -15.33
N THR A 132 12.31 20.86 -14.61
CA THR A 132 12.03 22.24 -15.04
C THR A 132 13.26 23.16 -14.95
N ALA A 133 14.21 22.89 -14.04
CA ALA A 133 15.50 23.59 -13.99
C ALA A 133 16.42 23.19 -15.15
N GLN A 134 16.28 21.98 -15.68
CA GLN A 134 17.12 21.42 -16.73
C GLN A 134 16.65 21.81 -18.15
N GLU A 135 15.36 22.13 -18.33
CA GLU A 135 14.82 22.69 -19.58
C GLU A 135 15.07 24.20 -19.73
N ALA A 136 15.50 24.89 -18.67
CA ALA A 136 15.71 26.35 -18.64
C ALA A 136 17.18 26.79 -18.75
N GLY A 137 18.12 25.86 -18.94
CA GLY A 137 19.56 26.10 -19.13
C GLY A 137 20.04 25.67 -20.50
#